data_AF-C0P3K5-F1
#
_entry.id   AF-C0P3K5-F1
#
_cell.length_a   1.000
_cell.length_b   1.000
_cell.length_c   1.000
_cell.angle_alpha   90.00
_cell.angle_beta   90.00
_cell.angle_gamma   90.00
#
_symmetry.space_group_name_H-M   'P 1'
#
loop_
_entity.id
_entity.type
_entity.pdbx_description
1 polymer ?
#
loop_
_entity_poly.entity_id
_entity_poly.type
_entity_poly.pdbx_seq_one_letter_code
_entity_poly.pdbx_strand_id
1 'polypeptide(L)'
;MQCYAAWYAHVPGLKVLAPYSAEDARGLLKAAIRDPDPVVFLENELLYGESFPVSAEVLDSSFCLPIGKAKIERQGKDVTITAFSKMVGYALQAADILAKEGISAEVINLRSIRPLDRATINASVRKTNRLVTVEEGFPQHGIGAEICMSVVEDSFEYLDAPVERIAGADVPMPYAANLERMAVPQVDDIVRAAKRACYRAAVPMAATA
;
A
#
# COMPACT_ATOMS: atom_id res chain seq x y z
N MET A 1 3.39 6.61 16.62
CA MET A 1 3.65 5.18 16.35
C MET A 1 4.80 5.05 15.37
N GLN A 2 5.60 3.98 15.44
CA GLN A 2 6.70 3.69 14.51
C GLN A 2 6.32 2.49 13.64
N CYS A 3 6.41 2.63 12.32
CA CYS A 3 6.24 1.52 11.38
C CYS A 3 7.61 0.88 11.07
N TYR A 4 7.74 -0.44 11.30
CA TYR A 4 9.00 -1.17 11.10
C TYR A 4 9.06 -1.95 9.78
N ALA A 5 8.10 -1.75 8.86
CA ALA A 5 8.03 -2.48 7.60
C ALA A 5 9.34 -2.38 6.80
N ALA A 6 9.84 -1.16 6.58
CA ALA A 6 11.07 -0.92 5.84
C ALA A 6 12.31 -1.52 6.51
N TRP A 7 12.39 -1.44 7.85
CA TRP A 7 13.52 -1.95 8.60
C TRP A 7 13.67 -3.46 8.45
N TYR A 8 12.60 -4.21 8.70
CA TYR A 8 12.65 -5.66 8.58
C TYR A 8 12.76 -6.13 7.12
N ALA A 9 12.16 -5.39 6.18
CA ALA A 9 12.22 -5.74 4.76
C ALA A 9 13.64 -5.64 4.17
N HIS A 10 14.50 -4.84 4.79
CA HIS A 10 15.89 -4.70 4.36
C HIS A 10 16.75 -5.94 4.65
N VAL A 11 16.35 -6.82 5.58
CA VAL A 11 17.19 -7.93 6.06
C VAL A 11 17.03 -9.20 5.22
N PRO A 12 18.08 -9.69 4.53
CA PRO A 12 18.03 -10.97 3.84
C PRO A 12 17.77 -12.15 4.78
N GLY A 13 17.03 -13.16 4.30
CA GLY A 13 16.61 -14.31 5.10
C GLY A 13 15.31 -14.10 5.87
N LEU A 14 14.83 -12.87 6.04
CA LEU A 14 13.49 -12.61 6.59
C LEU A 14 12.41 -12.67 5.51
N LYS A 15 11.19 -13.00 5.95
CA LYS A 15 9.93 -12.71 5.26
C LYS A 15 9.15 -11.71 6.11
N VAL A 16 8.52 -10.72 5.48
CA VAL A 16 7.82 -9.63 6.18
C VAL A 16 6.43 -9.46 5.59
N LEU A 17 5.41 -9.59 6.44
CA LEU A 17 3.99 -9.54 6.08
C LEU A 17 3.30 -8.40 6.82
N ALA A 18 2.37 -7.73 6.15
CA ALA A 18 1.60 -6.61 6.69
C ALA A 18 0.13 -6.72 6.24
N PRO A 19 -0.70 -7.51 6.94
CA PRO A 19 -2.10 -7.77 6.55
C PRO A 19 -3.00 -6.54 6.70
N TYR A 20 -4.04 -6.45 5.86
CA TYR A 20 -5.08 -5.42 5.94
C TYR A 20 -6.42 -5.97 6.42
N SER A 21 -6.91 -7.07 5.84
CA SER A 21 -8.25 -7.59 6.10
C SER A 21 -8.25 -8.82 7.01
N ALA A 22 -9.43 -9.25 7.48
CA ALA A 22 -9.59 -10.52 8.20
C ALA A 22 -9.15 -11.74 7.35
N GLU A 23 -9.37 -11.69 6.03
CA GLU A 23 -8.86 -12.69 5.07
C GLU A 23 -7.33 -12.72 5.07
N ASP A 24 -6.69 -11.55 4.96
CA ASP A 24 -5.23 -11.45 4.96
C ASP A 24 -4.64 -11.95 6.27
N ALA A 25 -5.16 -11.45 7.40
CA ALA A 25 -4.67 -11.78 8.72
C ALA A 25 -4.71 -13.29 8.96
N ARG A 26 -5.86 -13.93 8.69
CA ARG A 26 -6.02 -15.37 8.88
C ARG A 26 -5.15 -16.18 7.93
N GLY A 27 -5.16 -15.86 6.63
CA GLY A 27 -4.47 -16.64 5.61
C GLY A 27 -2.95 -16.52 5.71
N LEU A 28 -2.44 -15.31 5.95
CA LEU A 28 -1.00 -15.02 6.03
C LEU A 28 -0.40 -15.42 7.38
N LEU A 29 -1.15 -15.33 8.50
CA LEU A 29 -0.64 -15.81 9.78
C LEU A 29 -0.46 -17.34 9.77
N LYS A 30 -1.39 -18.06 9.15
CA LYS A 30 -1.24 -19.52 8.94
C LYS A 30 -0.06 -19.84 8.03
N ALA A 31 0.15 -19.05 6.97
CA ALA A 31 1.32 -19.19 6.11
C ALA A 31 2.62 -18.96 6.91
N ALA A 32 2.66 -17.90 7.72
CA ALA A 32 3.80 -17.55 8.57
C ALA A 32 4.16 -18.65 9.58
N ILE A 33 3.16 -19.24 10.25
CA ILE A 33 3.38 -20.34 11.21
C ILE A 33 3.90 -21.61 10.53
N ARG A 34 3.48 -21.87 9.29
CA ARG A 34 3.84 -23.08 8.53
C ARG A 34 5.17 -22.94 7.80
N ASP A 35 5.68 -21.73 7.67
CA ASP A 35 6.92 -21.45 6.96
C ASP A 35 8.13 -21.87 7.80
N PRO A 36 9.14 -22.56 7.22
CA PRO A 36 10.31 -23.00 7.97
C PRO A 36 11.31 -21.86 8.30
N ASP A 37 11.16 -20.68 7.68
CA ASP A 37 12.05 -19.54 7.84
C ASP A 37 11.43 -18.46 8.76
N PRO A 38 12.23 -17.52 9.30
CA PRO A 38 11.71 -16.44 10.13
C PRO A 38 10.76 -15.51 9.38
N VAL A 39 9.53 -15.37 9.90
CA VAL A 39 8.51 -14.47 9.37
C VAL A 39 8.17 -13.39 10.39
N VAL A 40 8.30 -12.12 9.99
CA VAL A 40 7.83 -10.95 10.74
C VAL A 40 6.41 -10.64 10.29
N PHE A 41 5.47 -10.64 11.25
CA PHE A 41 4.06 -10.39 11.00
C PHE A 41 3.64 -9.05 11.63
N LEU A 42 3.50 -8.02 10.80
CA LEU A 42 3.23 -6.63 11.22
C LEU A 42 1.73 -6.35 11.22
N GLU A 43 1.08 -6.67 12.33
CA GLU A 43 -0.33 -6.34 12.56
C GLU A 43 -0.54 -4.83 12.77
N ASN A 44 -1.80 -4.39 12.73
CA ASN A 44 -2.17 -3.00 13.00
C ASN A 44 -3.28 -2.98 14.04
N GLU A 45 -3.02 -2.28 15.14
CA GLU A 45 -3.91 -2.25 16.31
C GLU A 45 -5.29 -1.67 15.99
N LEU A 46 -5.34 -0.65 15.12
CA LEU A 46 -6.60 -0.02 14.71
C LEU A 46 -7.45 -0.93 13.81
N LEU A 47 -6.87 -1.97 13.20
CA LEU A 47 -7.62 -2.93 12.38
C LEU A 47 -8.23 -4.06 13.20
N TYR A 48 -7.84 -4.28 14.46
CA TYR A 48 -8.40 -5.35 15.28
C TYR A 48 -9.89 -5.17 15.57
N GLY A 49 -10.36 -3.92 15.66
CA GLY A 49 -11.77 -3.59 15.89
C GLY A 49 -12.62 -3.53 14.62
N GLU A 50 -12.01 -3.64 13.44
CA GLU A 50 -12.70 -3.51 12.16
C GLU A 50 -13.34 -4.83 11.72
N SER A 51 -14.53 -4.73 11.15
CA SER A 51 -15.28 -5.89 10.65
C SER A 51 -15.17 -5.99 9.13
N PHE A 52 -14.81 -7.18 8.66
CA PHE A 52 -14.67 -7.48 7.24
C PHE A 52 -15.65 -8.59 6.83
N PRO A 53 -16.16 -8.59 5.60
CA PRO A 53 -16.86 -9.74 5.07
C PRO A 53 -15.90 -10.94 4.99
N VAL A 54 -16.34 -12.09 5.50
CA VAL A 54 -15.56 -13.33 5.52
C VAL A 54 -16.33 -14.41 4.77
N SER A 55 -15.71 -15.00 3.75
CA SER A 55 -16.31 -16.10 2.97
C SER A 55 -16.17 -17.44 3.71
N ALA A 56 -16.97 -18.44 3.30
CA ALA A 56 -16.87 -19.80 3.83
C ALA A 56 -15.48 -20.43 3.58
N GLU A 57 -14.83 -20.08 2.47
CA GLU A 57 -13.46 -20.52 2.16
C GLU A 57 -12.46 -20.01 3.20
N VAL A 58 -12.54 -18.73 3.58
CA VAL A 58 -11.66 -18.16 4.62
C VAL A 58 -11.86 -18.86 5.97
N LEU A 59 -13.08 -19.31 6.26
CA LEU A 59 -13.41 -20.06 7.48
C LEU A 59 -12.90 -21.51 7.48
N ASP A 60 -12.46 -22.02 6.33
CA ASP A 60 -11.88 -23.35 6.26
C ASP A 60 -10.54 -23.43 7.04
N SER A 61 -10.24 -24.61 7.57
CA SER A 61 -9.02 -24.85 8.35
C SER A 61 -7.76 -24.96 7.47
N SER A 62 -7.92 -25.30 6.20
CA SER A 62 -6.84 -25.39 5.21
C SER A 62 -6.48 -24.03 4.60
N PHE A 63 -7.41 -23.05 4.66
CA PHE A 63 -7.23 -21.71 4.08
C PHE A 63 -5.87 -21.11 4.44
N CYS A 64 -5.13 -20.73 3.41
CA CYS A 64 -3.77 -20.22 3.52
C CYS A 64 -3.49 -19.34 2.31
N LEU A 65 -2.78 -18.23 2.53
CA LEU A 65 -2.39 -17.34 1.45
C LEU A 65 -0.91 -17.50 1.12
N PRO A 66 -0.51 -17.37 -0.15
CA PRO A 66 0.90 -17.41 -0.53
C PRO A 66 1.64 -16.14 -0.04
N ILE A 67 2.81 -16.34 0.58
CA ILE A 67 3.75 -15.26 0.88
C ILE A 67 4.33 -14.72 -0.44
N GLY A 68 4.57 -13.41 -0.52
CA GLY A 68 5.10 -12.77 -1.72
C GLY A 68 4.08 -12.53 -2.83
N LYS A 69 2.78 -12.56 -2.52
CA LYS A 69 1.71 -12.28 -3.48
C LYS A 69 0.80 -11.16 -3.00
N ALA A 70 0.74 -10.10 -3.81
CA ALA A 70 -0.18 -9.00 -3.61
C ALA A 70 -1.59 -9.39 -4.07
N LYS A 71 -2.59 -8.62 -3.64
CA LYS A 71 -3.98 -8.72 -4.09
C LYS A 71 -4.41 -7.41 -4.71
N ILE A 72 -5.03 -7.47 -5.88
CA ILE A 72 -5.74 -6.33 -6.45
C ILE A 72 -7.12 -6.30 -5.77
N GLU A 73 -7.30 -5.37 -4.83
CA GLU A 73 -8.57 -5.19 -4.11
C GLU A 73 -9.62 -4.51 -4.98
N ARG A 74 -9.19 -3.68 -5.94
CA ARG A 74 -10.05 -2.97 -6.87
C ARG A 74 -9.38 -2.85 -8.22
N GLN A 75 -10.07 -3.25 -9.28
CA GLN A 75 -9.59 -3.07 -10.65
C GLN A 75 -9.70 -1.60 -11.08
N GLY A 76 -8.72 -1.14 -11.84
CA GLY A 76 -8.73 0.19 -12.44
C GLY A 76 -7.88 0.30 -13.69
N LYS A 77 -7.91 1.49 -14.30
CA LYS A 77 -7.23 1.77 -15.58
C LYS A 77 -6.50 3.10 -15.66
N ASP A 78 -6.77 4.04 -14.75
CA ASP A 78 -6.24 5.41 -14.86
C ASP A 78 -5.02 5.64 -13.96
N VAL A 79 -4.95 4.95 -12.81
CA VAL A 79 -3.82 5.06 -11.86
C VAL A 79 -3.70 3.80 -11.00
N THR A 80 -2.48 3.33 -10.75
CA THR A 80 -2.19 2.30 -9.75
C THR A 80 -1.97 2.94 -8.38
N ILE A 81 -2.63 2.44 -7.34
CA ILE A 81 -2.41 2.82 -5.95
C ILE A 81 -1.96 1.58 -5.17
N THR A 82 -0.71 1.56 -4.72
CA THR A 82 -0.20 0.49 -3.86
C THR A 82 -0.29 0.90 -2.40
N ALA A 83 -0.79 0.02 -1.55
CA ALA A 83 -0.86 0.23 -0.11
C ALA A 83 -0.68 -1.09 0.65
N PHE A 84 -0.38 -0.99 1.93
CA PHE A 84 -0.35 -2.14 2.84
C PHE A 84 -0.94 -1.78 4.19
N SER A 85 -1.31 -2.80 4.96
CA SER A 85 -1.96 -2.62 6.26
C SER A 85 -3.16 -1.66 6.18
N LYS A 86 -3.36 -0.81 7.19
CA LYS A 86 -4.51 0.10 7.29
C LYS A 86 -4.65 1.05 6.08
N MET A 87 -3.54 1.40 5.43
CA MET A 87 -3.55 2.30 4.28
C MET A 87 -4.31 1.74 3.06
N VAL A 88 -4.51 0.42 2.99
CA VAL A 88 -5.33 -0.21 1.94
C VAL A 88 -6.78 0.27 2.04
N GLY A 89 -7.33 0.35 3.25
CA GLY A 89 -8.69 0.87 3.46
C GLY A 89 -8.82 2.32 3.03
N TYR A 90 -7.80 3.15 3.30
CA TYR A 90 -7.79 4.55 2.89
C TYR A 90 -7.65 4.68 1.37
N ALA A 91 -6.85 3.82 0.72
CA ALA A 91 -6.74 3.77 -0.73
C ALA A 91 -8.07 3.36 -1.40
N LEU A 92 -8.81 2.42 -0.83
CA LEU A 92 -10.14 2.04 -1.32
C LEU A 92 -11.14 3.20 -1.20
N GLN A 93 -11.16 3.90 -0.06
CA GLN A 93 -12.01 5.09 0.12
C GLN A 93 -11.63 6.21 -0.87
N ALA A 94 -10.34 6.45 -1.08
CA ALA A 94 -9.87 7.41 -2.08
C ALA A 94 -10.30 7.01 -3.49
N ALA A 95 -10.24 5.71 -3.81
CA ALA A 95 -10.67 5.18 -5.11
C ALA A 95 -12.18 5.38 -5.36
N ASP A 96 -13.02 5.31 -4.33
CA ASP A 96 -14.45 5.61 -4.42
C ASP A 96 -14.73 7.10 -4.67
N ILE A 97 -13.94 7.99 -4.06
CA ILE A 97 -14.02 9.44 -4.31
C ILE A 97 -13.58 9.75 -5.74
N LEU A 98 -12.43 9.22 -6.16
CA LEU A 98 -11.86 9.39 -7.50
C LEU A 98 -12.82 8.90 -8.60
N ALA A 99 -13.56 7.81 -8.35
CA ALA A 99 -14.53 7.28 -9.30
C ALA A 99 -15.65 8.26 -9.63
N LYS A 100 -16.12 9.03 -8.64
CA LYS A 100 -17.16 10.06 -8.82
C LYS A 100 -16.67 11.20 -9.71
N GLU A 101 -15.36 11.36 -9.85
CA GLU A 101 -14.71 12.35 -10.70
C GLU A 101 -14.17 11.72 -12.00
N GLY A 102 -14.56 10.48 -12.31
CA GLY A 102 -14.17 9.78 -13.52
C GLY A 102 -12.69 9.38 -13.57
N ILE A 103 -12.08 9.09 -12.41
CA ILE A 103 -10.75 8.47 -12.29
C ILE A 103 -10.92 7.05 -11.72
N SER A 104 -10.52 6.06 -12.52
CA SER A 104 -10.58 4.63 -12.20
C SER A 104 -9.24 4.16 -11.63
N ALA A 105 -9.10 4.25 -10.31
CA ALA A 105 -7.93 3.76 -9.58
C ALA A 105 -7.94 2.23 -9.37
N GLU A 106 -6.83 1.58 -9.74
CA GLU A 106 -6.51 0.20 -9.38
C GLU A 106 -5.86 0.21 -7.99
N VAL A 107 -6.40 -0.54 -7.03
CA VAL A 107 -5.86 -0.59 -5.66
C VAL A 107 -5.21 -1.94 -5.41
N ILE A 108 -3.92 -1.92 -5.08
CA ILE A 108 -3.11 -3.10 -4.79
C ILE A 108 -2.80 -3.13 -3.29
N ASN A 109 -3.28 -4.17 -2.62
CA ASN A 109 -2.86 -4.57 -1.29
C ASN A 109 -1.59 -5.41 -1.38
N LEU A 110 -0.48 -4.90 -0.89
CA LEU A 110 0.82 -5.57 -1.04
C LEU A 110 0.87 -6.93 -0.34
N ARG A 111 0.21 -7.07 0.83
CA ARG A 111 0.26 -8.24 1.74
C ARG A 111 1.66 -8.57 2.27
N SER A 112 2.61 -8.83 1.37
CA SER A 112 4.01 -9.11 1.65
C SER A 112 4.87 -7.91 1.30
N ILE A 113 5.63 -7.45 2.29
CA ILE A 113 6.64 -6.40 2.13
C ILE A 113 7.96 -7.03 1.67
N ARG A 114 8.26 -8.23 2.17
CA ARG A 114 9.40 -9.05 1.75
C ARG A 114 8.99 -10.52 1.66
N PRO A 115 9.18 -11.19 0.51
CA PRO A 115 9.54 -10.61 -0.79
C PRO A 115 8.39 -9.75 -1.37
N LEU A 116 8.73 -8.62 -1.98
CA LEU A 116 7.74 -7.75 -2.62
C LEU A 116 7.25 -8.37 -3.94
N ASP A 117 5.94 -8.35 -4.18
CA ASP A 117 5.36 -8.83 -5.45
C ASP A 117 5.52 -7.79 -6.58
N ARG A 118 6.77 -7.57 -7.01
CA ARG A 118 7.14 -6.63 -8.08
C ARG A 118 6.37 -6.92 -9.37
N ALA A 119 6.06 -8.17 -9.66
CA ALA A 119 5.38 -8.57 -10.89
C ALA A 119 3.96 -7.98 -10.98
N THR A 120 3.17 -8.09 -9.90
CA THR A 120 1.80 -7.55 -9.85
C THR A 120 1.80 -6.02 -9.95
N ILE A 121 2.71 -5.35 -9.22
CA ILE A 121 2.84 -3.89 -9.25
C ILE A 121 3.17 -3.41 -10.66
N ASN A 122 4.23 -3.95 -11.26
CA ASN A 122 4.68 -3.57 -12.59
C ASN A 122 3.62 -3.85 -13.67
N ALA A 123 2.91 -4.97 -13.61
CA ALA A 123 1.82 -5.27 -14.53
C ALA A 123 0.70 -4.21 -14.46
N SER A 124 0.32 -3.78 -13.26
CA SER A 124 -0.67 -2.71 -13.07
C SER A 124 -0.16 -1.36 -13.56
N VAL A 125 1.11 -1.02 -13.31
CA VAL A 125 1.69 0.24 -13.79
C VAL A 125 1.74 0.27 -15.32
N ARG A 126 2.13 -0.82 -15.98
CA ARG A 126 2.09 -0.90 -17.46
C ARG A 126 0.69 -0.71 -18.04
N LYS A 127 -0.35 -1.09 -17.30
CA LYS A 127 -1.77 -0.91 -17.67
C LYS A 127 -2.26 0.52 -17.45
N THR A 128 -1.85 1.15 -16.36
CA THR A 128 -2.42 2.44 -15.88
C THR A 128 -1.54 3.65 -16.13
N ASN A 129 -0.28 3.42 -16.49
CA ASN A 129 0.78 4.39 -16.77
C ASN A 129 1.14 5.33 -15.61
N ARG A 130 0.59 5.12 -14.41
CA ARG A 130 0.73 6.03 -13.25
C ARG A 130 0.77 5.23 -11.96
N LEU A 131 1.52 5.73 -10.97
CA LEU A 131 1.67 5.10 -9.67
C LEU A 131 1.56 6.11 -8.54
N VAL A 132 0.79 5.76 -7.51
CA VAL A 132 0.78 6.37 -6.18
C VAL A 132 1.10 5.28 -5.16
N THR A 133 2.13 5.47 -4.34
CA THR A 133 2.42 4.57 -3.21
C THR A 133 1.91 5.17 -1.91
N VAL A 134 1.30 4.37 -1.04
CA VAL A 134 0.75 4.82 0.24
C VAL A 134 1.27 3.95 1.38
N GLU A 135 1.95 4.56 2.35
CA GLU A 135 2.41 3.90 3.57
C GLU A 135 2.22 4.81 4.80
N GLU A 136 2.06 4.22 5.97
CA GLU A 136 2.00 4.99 7.23
C GLU A 136 3.39 5.33 7.78
N GLY A 137 4.42 4.60 7.32
CA GLY A 137 5.81 4.79 7.72
C GLY A 137 6.40 6.11 7.24
N PHE A 138 7.61 6.40 7.71
CA PHE A 138 8.34 7.61 7.34
C PHE A 138 8.77 7.61 5.87
N PRO A 139 8.93 8.79 5.25
CA PRO A 139 9.09 8.91 3.81
C PRO A 139 10.52 8.54 3.35
N GLN A 140 11.52 8.75 4.20
CA GLN A 140 12.91 8.46 3.86
C GLN A 140 13.19 6.97 4.05
N HIS A 141 13.73 6.33 3.00
CA HIS A 141 14.04 4.89 3.00
C HIS A 141 12.81 3.98 3.30
N GLY A 142 11.60 4.47 3.01
CA GLY A 142 10.34 3.74 3.18
C GLY A 142 10.07 2.72 2.08
N ILE A 143 8.97 1.98 2.20
CA ILE A 143 8.57 0.95 1.23
C ILE A 143 8.23 1.54 -0.14
N GLY A 144 7.64 2.72 -0.16
CA GLY A 144 7.36 3.45 -1.40
C GLY A 144 8.63 3.78 -2.20
N ALA A 145 9.79 3.93 -1.54
CA ALA A 145 11.05 4.15 -2.26
C ALA A 145 11.50 2.90 -3.03
N GLU A 146 11.40 1.71 -2.42
CA GLU A 146 11.70 0.43 -3.07
C GLU A 146 10.73 0.15 -4.21
N ILE A 147 9.44 0.43 -4.02
CA ILE A 147 8.43 0.27 -5.08
C ILE A 147 8.75 1.20 -6.27
N CYS A 148 9.09 2.46 -6.01
CA CYS A 148 9.50 3.39 -7.07
C CYS A 148 10.68 2.83 -7.86
N MET A 149 11.71 2.33 -7.19
CA MET A 149 12.87 1.76 -7.87
C MET A 149 12.53 0.50 -8.67
N SER A 150 11.69 -0.39 -8.12
CA SER A 150 11.18 -1.53 -8.88
C SER A 150 10.49 -1.12 -10.18
N VAL A 151 9.71 -0.04 -10.15
CA VAL A 151 9.02 0.46 -11.35
C VAL A 151 9.97 1.15 -12.30
N VAL A 152 10.96 1.89 -11.80
CA VAL A 152 12.00 2.50 -12.63
C VAL A 152 12.83 1.42 -13.35
N GLU A 153 13.16 0.33 -12.66
CA GLU A 153 13.93 -0.78 -13.24
C GLU A 153 13.13 -1.54 -14.31
N ASP A 154 11.84 -1.82 -14.06
CA ASP A 154 11.10 -2.80 -14.86
C ASP A 154 10.02 -2.19 -15.78
N SER A 155 9.58 -0.95 -15.54
CA SER A 155 8.40 -0.36 -16.21
C SER A 155 8.49 1.15 -16.46
N PHE A 156 9.69 1.75 -16.39
CA PHE A 156 9.86 3.20 -16.50
C PHE A 156 9.26 3.79 -17.78
N GLU A 157 9.44 3.11 -18.92
CA GLU A 157 8.95 3.55 -20.23
C GLU A 157 7.41 3.65 -20.32
N TYR A 158 6.69 3.06 -19.38
CA TYR A 158 5.24 3.11 -19.31
C TYR A 158 4.71 4.26 -18.43
N LEU A 159 5.57 4.99 -17.70
CA LEU A 159 5.13 6.06 -16.83
C LEU A 159 4.84 7.36 -17.59
N ASP A 160 3.58 7.80 -17.54
CA ASP A 160 3.12 9.09 -18.10
C ASP A 160 3.29 10.27 -17.12
N ALA A 161 3.59 9.97 -15.85
CA ALA A 161 3.72 10.95 -14.79
C ALA A 161 4.74 10.47 -13.74
N PRO A 162 5.38 11.40 -12.99
CA PRO A 162 6.20 11.03 -11.84
C PRO A 162 5.41 10.20 -10.82
N VAL A 163 6.09 9.27 -10.16
CA VAL A 163 5.49 8.49 -9.08
C VAL A 163 5.25 9.38 -7.86
N GLU A 164 4.03 9.36 -7.33
CA GLU A 164 3.66 10.08 -6.12
C GLU A 164 3.81 9.16 -4.90
N ARG A 165 4.47 9.65 -3.85
CA ARG A 165 4.64 8.89 -2.60
C ARG A 165 3.93 9.58 -1.45
N ILE A 166 2.98 8.87 -0.85
CA ILE A 166 2.26 9.29 0.34
C ILE A 166 2.76 8.45 1.51
N ALA A 167 3.28 9.14 2.52
CA ALA A 167 3.93 8.58 3.69
C ALA A 167 3.50 9.38 4.94
N GLY A 168 3.78 8.86 6.12
CA GLY A 168 3.71 9.64 7.35
C GLY A 168 4.64 10.87 7.28
N ALA A 169 4.33 11.91 8.06
CA ALA A 169 5.20 13.06 8.18
C ALA A 169 6.56 12.67 8.77
N ASP A 170 7.63 13.35 8.35
CA ASP A 170 9.00 13.07 8.79
C ASP A 170 9.30 13.66 10.17
N VAL A 171 8.52 13.22 11.17
CA VAL A 171 8.59 13.67 12.56
C VAL A 171 8.28 12.51 13.50
N PRO A 172 8.84 12.49 14.73
CA PRO A 172 8.32 11.64 15.78
C PRO A 172 6.82 11.91 15.99
N MET A 173 6.03 10.85 16.15
CA MET A 173 4.58 10.98 16.25
C MET A 173 4.16 11.91 17.40
N PRO A 174 3.47 13.02 17.13
CA PRO A 174 2.99 13.92 18.17
C PRO A 174 1.79 13.31 18.90
N TYR A 175 1.63 13.67 20.18
CA TYR A 175 0.52 13.19 21.02
C TYR A 175 -0.80 13.94 20.78
N ALA A 176 -0.73 15.24 20.48
CA ALA A 176 -1.94 16.04 20.32
C ALA A 176 -2.73 15.57 19.08
N ALA A 177 -4.01 15.22 19.25
CA ALA A 177 -4.83 14.58 18.21
C ALA A 177 -4.89 15.36 16.89
N ASN A 178 -4.88 16.70 16.94
CA ASN A 178 -4.85 17.54 15.75
C ASN A 178 -3.52 17.40 14.98
N LEU A 179 -2.40 17.26 15.68
CA LEU A 179 -1.08 17.06 15.07
C LEU A 179 -0.87 15.63 14.62
N GLU A 180 -1.35 14.64 15.39
CA GLU A 180 -1.30 13.22 15.01
C GLU A 180 -2.02 12.98 13.68
N ARG A 181 -3.22 13.57 13.53
CA ARG A 181 -3.97 13.51 12.28
C ARG A 181 -3.22 14.10 11.08
N MET A 182 -2.41 15.13 11.30
CA MET A 182 -1.57 15.73 10.24
C MET A 182 -0.30 14.92 9.96
N ALA A 183 0.15 14.10 10.93
CA ALA A 183 1.34 13.28 10.81
C ALA A 183 1.10 11.93 10.11
N VAL A 184 -0.17 11.49 10.02
CA VAL A 184 -0.57 10.23 9.37
C VAL A 184 -1.29 10.54 8.06
N PRO A 185 -1.04 9.79 6.96
CA PRO A 185 -1.76 9.97 5.71
C PRO A 185 -3.28 9.94 5.88
N GLN A 186 -3.96 10.87 5.22
CA GLN A 186 -5.40 10.94 5.15
C GLN A 186 -5.88 10.55 3.75
N VAL A 187 -7.15 10.15 3.63
CA VAL A 187 -7.79 9.82 2.35
C VAL A 187 -7.64 10.95 1.33
N ASP A 188 -7.81 12.20 1.78
CA ASP A 188 -7.68 13.37 0.91
C ASP A 188 -6.27 13.56 0.35
N ASP A 189 -5.23 13.11 1.05
CA ASP A 189 -3.84 13.18 0.56
C ASP A 189 -3.67 12.24 -0.65
N ILE A 190 -4.23 11.04 -0.55
CA ILE A 190 -4.23 10.04 -1.63
C ILE A 190 -5.03 10.54 -2.84
N VAL A 191 -6.21 11.12 -2.61
CA VAL A 191 -7.04 11.71 -3.68
C VAL A 191 -6.29 12.83 -4.39
N ARG A 192 -5.67 13.76 -3.65
CA ARG A 192 -4.89 14.86 -4.25
C ARG A 192 -3.71 14.34 -5.06
N ALA A 193 -2.99 13.34 -4.55
CA ALA A 193 -1.87 12.72 -5.24
C ALA A 193 -2.28 12.04 -6.54
N ALA A 194 -3.35 11.23 -6.51
CA ALA A 194 -3.89 10.59 -7.71
C ALA A 194 -4.37 11.62 -8.75
N LYS A 195 -5.01 12.72 -8.33
CA LYS A 195 -5.40 13.80 -9.24
C LYS A 195 -4.19 14.49 -9.88
N ARG A 196 -3.11 14.72 -9.12
CA ARG A 196 -1.85 15.26 -9.68
C ARG A 196 -1.26 14.30 -10.71
N ALA A 197 -1.13 13.02 -10.38
CA ALA A 197 -0.62 11.99 -11.30
C ALA A 197 -1.47 11.90 -12.59
N CYS A 198 -2.79 12.05 -12.48
CA CYS A 198 -3.71 12.05 -13.62
C CYS A 198 -3.86 13.42 -14.32
N TYR A 199 -3.06 14.43 -13.97
CA TYR A 199 -3.15 15.79 -14.50
C TYR A 199 -4.55 16.43 -14.41
N ARG A 200 -5.30 16.09 -13.35
CA ARG A 200 -6.63 16.66 -13.03
C ARG A 200 -6.62 17.58 -11.81
N ALA A 201 -5.44 18.00 -11.36
CA ALA A 201 -5.32 19.03 -10.34
C ALA A 201 -5.64 20.41 -10.94
N ALA A 202 -6.40 21.23 -10.21
CA ALA A 202 -6.72 22.61 -10.61
C ALA A 202 -5.52 23.59 -10.51
N VAL A 203 -4.31 23.09 -10.22
CA VAL A 203 -3.08 23.89 -10.05
C VAL A 203 -1.99 23.33 -10.97
N PRO A 204 -1.25 24.17 -11.73
CA PRO A 204 -0.17 23.69 -12.60
C PRO A 204 0.92 23.00 -11.78
N MET A 205 1.60 22.02 -12.38
CA MET A 205 2.87 21.47 -11.91
C MET A 205 3.94 22.59 -11.84
N ALA A 206 3.92 23.38 -10.77
CA ALA A 206 5.01 24.28 -10.43
C ALA A 206 5.67 23.76 -9.15
N ALA A 207 6.95 23.44 -9.29
CA ALA A 207 7.90 22.99 -8.27
C ALA A 207 7.60 23.52 -6.86
N THR A 208 7.48 22.61 -5.91
CA THR A 208 7.82 22.89 -4.52
C THR A 208 8.94 21.94 -4.14
N ALA A 209 10.14 22.51 -4.09
CA ALA A 209 11.33 21.95 -3.47
C ALA A 209 11.19 21.97 -1.94
#